data_AF-A0A9E0TNQ1-F1
#
_entry.id   AF-A0A9E0TNQ1-F1
#
_cell.length_a   1.000
_cell.length_b   1.000
_cell.length_c   1.000
_cell.angle_alpha   90.00
_cell.angle_beta   90.00
_cell.angle_gamma   90.00
#
_symmetry.space_group_name_H-M   'P 1'
#
loop_
_entity.id
_entity.type
_entity.pdbx_description
1 polymer ?
#
loop_
_entity_poly.entity_id
_entity_poly.type
_entity_poly.pdbx_seq_one_letter_code
_entity_poly.pdbx_strand_id
1 'polypeptide(L)'
;MFTVSLFNLSADARVASPRFGPRELGEVTEADLLALLEAFSLLPTLQVHESEPQIIIASDAGKFIVRTGQGKLFLYDARDTAEPYVELTAAEIVREIGGTASVEASATAAPEAAAPNRTPHRGIAICMLAAGLCLNGYTLYSVFYIDDVNQKPAVKVITDTTELASRQAAVIGRYATGAETGDRYIVVGSDGRVRFGEISAGPARPESSDTYRIGRYDEQLCLTTPDSGVIDITGLNTLVYYRDIYRRTK
;
A
#
# COMPACT_ATOMS: atom_id res chain seq x y z
N MET A 1 27.09 -22.62 -12.90
CA MET A 1 27.05 -22.12 -11.50
C MET A 1 26.09 -20.96 -11.46
N PHE A 2 25.38 -20.78 -10.36
CA PHE A 2 24.37 -19.74 -10.21
C PHE A 2 24.66 -18.89 -8.98
N THR A 3 24.53 -17.57 -9.08
CA THR A 3 24.63 -16.69 -7.91
C THR A 3 23.23 -16.41 -7.39
N VAL A 4 22.94 -16.80 -6.15
CA VAL A 4 21.60 -16.72 -5.58
C VAL A 4 21.53 -15.75 -4.41
N SER A 5 20.49 -14.93 -4.43
CA SER A 5 20.08 -14.08 -3.31
C SER A 5 18.64 -14.38 -2.93
N LEU A 6 18.37 -14.44 -1.64
CA LEU A 6 17.07 -14.68 -1.04
C LEU A 6 16.51 -13.38 -0.47
N PHE A 7 15.20 -13.19 -0.58
CA PHE A 7 14.50 -12.07 0.04
C PHE A 7 13.33 -12.59 0.88
N ASN A 8 13.32 -12.21 2.16
CA ASN A 8 12.31 -12.63 3.14
C ASN A 8 12.17 -14.16 3.29
N LEU A 9 13.27 -14.89 3.08
CA LEU A 9 13.33 -16.35 3.13
C LEU A 9 14.44 -16.82 4.08
N SER A 10 14.21 -17.97 4.72
CA SER A 10 15.25 -18.74 5.40
C SER A 10 16.27 -19.29 4.38
N ALA A 11 17.47 -19.68 4.84
CA ALA A 11 18.54 -20.16 3.96
C ALA A 11 18.18 -21.43 3.15
N ASP A 12 17.26 -22.23 3.67
CA ASP A 12 16.73 -23.44 3.05
C ASP A 12 15.43 -23.20 2.25
N ALA A 13 14.99 -21.94 2.14
CA ALA A 13 13.74 -21.50 1.49
C ALA A 13 12.45 -22.19 1.99
N ARG A 14 12.47 -22.81 3.19
CA ARG A 14 11.30 -23.52 3.77
C ARG A 14 10.41 -22.63 4.64
N VAL A 15 10.89 -21.46 5.03
CA VAL A 15 10.16 -20.51 5.87
C VAL A 15 10.28 -19.12 5.27
N ALA A 16 9.14 -18.43 5.12
CA ALA A 16 9.12 -17.03 4.70
C ALA A 16 8.76 -16.11 5.89
N SER A 17 9.45 -14.98 5.99
CA SER A 17 9.20 -13.97 7.01
C SER A 17 9.77 -12.61 6.56
N PRO A 18 9.05 -11.49 6.76
CA PRO A 18 9.59 -10.16 6.49
C PRO A 18 10.84 -9.82 7.33
N ARG A 19 11.05 -10.55 8.44
CA ARG A 19 12.19 -10.32 9.35
C ARG A 19 13.51 -10.84 8.81
N PHE A 20 13.50 -11.75 7.83
CA PHE A 20 14.74 -12.30 7.29
C PHE A 20 15.47 -11.32 6.36
N GLY A 21 14.74 -10.41 5.69
CA GLY A 21 15.32 -9.41 4.80
C GLY A 21 16.07 -10.02 3.61
N PRO A 22 16.93 -9.23 2.92
CA PRO A 22 17.81 -9.73 1.87
C PRO A 22 18.96 -10.54 2.46
N ARG A 23 19.30 -11.66 1.81
CA ARG A 23 20.43 -12.53 2.15
C ARG A 23 21.08 -13.07 0.88
N GLU A 24 22.39 -13.06 0.83
CA GLU A 24 23.14 -13.71 -0.26
C GLU A 24 23.49 -15.15 0.14
N LEU A 25 23.13 -16.11 -0.71
CA LEU A 25 23.55 -17.51 -0.60
C LEU A 25 24.90 -17.74 -1.28
N GLY A 26 25.25 -16.89 -2.26
CA GLY A 26 26.48 -17.00 -3.03
C GLY A 26 26.33 -17.91 -4.24
N GLU A 27 27.43 -18.55 -4.65
CA GLU A 27 27.43 -19.50 -5.75
C GLU A 27 26.84 -20.85 -5.31
N VAL A 28 25.83 -21.30 -6.05
CA VAL A 28 25.18 -22.59 -5.83
C VAL A 28 25.26 -23.45 -7.09
N THR A 29 25.27 -24.76 -6.89
CA THR A 29 25.22 -25.72 -8.00
C THR A 29 23.81 -25.83 -8.58
N GLU A 30 23.70 -26.46 -9.74
CA GLU A 30 22.41 -26.74 -10.37
C GLU A 30 21.49 -27.58 -9.48
N ALA A 31 22.05 -28.61 -8.83
CA ALA A 31 21.30 -29.49 -7.93
C ALA A 31 20.82 -28.75 -6.67
N ASP A 32 21.66 -27.87 -6.12
CA ASP A 32 21.30 -27.06 -4.94
C ASP A 32 20.20 -26.05 -5.29
N LEU A 33 20.29 -25.42 -6.47
CA LEU A 33 19.27 -24.49 -6.94
C LEU A 33 17.93 -25.20 -7.17
N LEU A 34 17.95 -26.39 -7.76
CA LEU A 34 16.75 -27.20 -7.97
C LEU A 34 16.07 -27.52 -6.62
N ALA A 35 16.84 -28.02 -5.65
CA ALA A 35 16.32 -28.35 -4.31
C ALA A 35 15.75 -27.11 -3.60
N LEU A 36 16.39 -25.96 -3.76
CA LEU A 36 15.94 -24.68 -3.20
C LEU A 36 14.61 -24.22 -3.81
N LEU A 37 14.47 -24.32 -5.14
CA LEU A 37 13.23 -23.96 -5.86
C LEU A 37 12.08 -24.91 -5.53
N GLU A 38 12.35 -26.21 -5.38
CA GLU A 38 11.35 -27.17 -4.93
C GLU A 38 10.86 -26.86 -3.51
N ALA A 39 11.78 -26.60 -2.57
CA ALA A 39 11.42 -26.19 -1.21
C ALA A 39 10.59 -24.89 -1.21
N PHE A 40 10.99 -23.93 -2.05
CA PHE A 40 10.30 -22.65 -2.19
C PHE A 40 8.86 -22.80 -2.72
N SER A 41 8.63 -23.72 -3.67
CA SER A 41 7.30 -24.00 -4.21
C SER A 41 6.31 -24.57 -3.18
N LEU A 42 6.82 -25.17 -2.10
CA LEU A 42 6.02 -25.80 -1.05
C LEU A 42 5.61 -24.85 0.07
N LEU A 43 5.92 -23.55 -0.04
CA LEU A 43 5.58 -22.59 1.00
C LEU A 43 4.06 -22.43 1.20
N PRO A 44 3.58 -22.33 2.46
CA PRO A 44 2.17 -22.06 2.74
C PRO A 44 1.72 -20.72 2.14
N THR A 45 0.56 -20.69 1.48
CA THR A 45 0.03 -19.50 0.80
C THR A 45 -0.08 -18.27 1.71
N LEU A 46 -0.41 -18.47 2.99
CA LEU A 46 -0.46 -17.38 3.97
C LEU A 46 0.91 -16.71 4.15
N GLN A 47 1.98 -17.49 4.29
CA GLN A 47 3.34 -16.94 4.45
C GLN A 47 3.81 -16.22 3.18
N VAL A 48 3.46 -16.75 2.01
CA VAL A 48 3.78 -16.14 0.72
C VAL A 48 3.12 -14.76 0.60
N HIS A 49 1.86 -14.63 0.99
CA HIS A 49 1.14 -13.36 0.92
C HIS A 49 1.66 -12.33 1.92
N GLU A 50 1.96 -12.74 3.16
CA GLU A 50 2.42 -11.81 4.21
C GLU A 50 3.87 -11.36 4.03
N SER A 51 4.72 -12.21 3.44
CA SER A 51 6.18 -11.98 3.40
C SER A 51 6.70 -11.56 2.03
N GLU A 52 5.89 -11.72 0.97
CA GLU A 52 6.28 -11.49 -0.42
C GLU A 52 7.68 -12.06 -0.76
N PRO A 53 7.93 -13.37 -0.51
CA PRO A 53 9.26 -13.94 -0.62
C PRO A 53 9.71 -14.07 -2.07
N GLN A 54 11.01 -13.89 -2.33
CA GLN A 54 11.57 -13.89 -3.68
C GLN A 54 12.95 -14.55 -3.69
N ILE A 55 13.25 -15.28 -4.77
CA ILE A 55 14.59 -15.79 -5.05
C ILE A 55 15.12 -15.07 -6.29
N ILE A 56 16.27 -14.42 -6.16
CA ILE A 56 16.95 -13.73 -7.25
C ILE A 56 18.10 -14.62 -7.69
N ILE A 57 18.15 -14.95 -8.98
CA ILE A 57 19.15 -15.84 -9.56
C ILE A 57 19.90 -15.07 -10.65
N ALA A 58 21.22 -14.99 -10.53
CA ALA A 58 22.09 -14.50 -11.59
C ALA A 58 22.86 -15.66 -12.22
N SER A 59 22.90 -15.64 -13.55
CA SER A 59 23.52 -16.65 -14.41
C SER A 59 24.10 -15.98 -15.65
N ASP A 60 24.77 -16.74 -16.52
CA ASP A 60 25.24 -16.25 -17.81
C ASP A 60 24.10 -15.80 -18.73
N ALA A 61 22.91 -16.41 -18.59
CA ALA A 61 21.71 -16.04 -19.34
C ALA A 61 21.11 -14.69 -18.89
N GLY A 62 21.43 -14.23 -17.68
CA GLY A 62 20.90 -12.99 -17.13
C GLY A 62 20.57 -13.06 -15.64
N LYS A 63 19.78 -12.08 -15.19
CA LYS A 63 19.31 -11.99 -13.81
C LYS A 63 17.81 -12.19 -13.80
N PHE A 64 17.35 -13.14 -12.99
CA PHE A 64 15.96 -13.57 -12.95
C PHE A 64 15.42 -13.46 -11.53
N ILE A 65 14.11 -13.23 -11.42
CA ILE A 65 13.39 -13.22 -10.15
C ILE A 65 12.38 -14.37 -10.20
N VAL A 66 12.43 -15.22 -9.19
CA VAL A 66 11.46 -16.30 -9.00
C VAL A 66 10.56 -15.94 -7.83
N ARG A 67 9.25 -16.00 -8.08
CA ARG A 67 8.20 -15.88 -7.07
C ARG A 67 7.41 -17.17 -7.00
N THR A 68 6.73 -17.40 -5.89
CA THR A 68 5.82 -18.55 -5.73
C THR A 68 4.41 -18.09 -5.40
N GLY A 69 3.42 -18.89 -5.77
CA GLY A 69 2.02 -18.70 -5.38
C GLY A 69 1.21 -19.95 -5.70
N GLN A 70 0.39 -20.40 -4.75
CA GLN A 70 -0.47 -21.59 -4.91
C GLN A 70 0.29 -22.86 -5.36
N GLY A 71 1.52 -23.06 -4.87
CA GLY A 71 2.34 -24.22 -5.24
C GLY A 71 3.06 -24.13 -6.58
N LYS A 72 2.97 -22.99 -7.27
CA LYS A 72 3.57 -22.75 -8.58
C LYS A 72 4.77 -21.79 -8.46
N LEU A 73 5.66 -21.85 -9.43
CA LEU A 73 6.79 -20.90 -9.56
C LEU A 73 6.59 -20.03 -10.79
N PHE A 74 6.89 -18.75 -10.63
CA PHE A 74 6.76 -17.72 -11.66
C PHE A 74 8.13 -17.08 -11.87
N LEU A 75 8.65 -17.20 -13.08
CA LEU A 75 9.93 -16.64 -13.50
C LEU A 75 9.70 -15.28 -14.17
N TYR A 76 10.48 -14.28 -13.74
CA TYR A 76 10.52 -12.94 -14.31
C TYR A 76 11.96 -12.60 -14.73
N ASP A 77 12.13 -11.89 -15.84
CA ASP A 77 13.41 -11.23 -16.14
C ASP A 77 13.55 -9.98 -15.23
N ALA A 78 14.66 -9.88 -14.51
CA ALA A 78 14.92 -8.73 -13.63
C ALA A 78 15.22 -7.45 -14.42
N ARG A 79 15.55 -7.54 -15.72
CA ARG A 79 15.83 -6.41 -16.60
C ARG A 79 14.57 -5.78 -17.18
N ASP A 80 13.52 -6.57 -17.37
CA ASP A 80 12.23 -6.11 -17.88
C ASP A 80 11.08 -6.72 -17.08
N THR A 81 10.74 -6.06 -15.97
CA THR A 81 9.61 -6.47 -15.13
C THR A 81 8.25 -6.14 -15.72
N ALA A 82 8.20 -5.50 -16.90
CA ALA A 82 6.97 -5.26 -17.63
C ALA A 82 6.57 -6.45 -18.52
N GLU A 83 7.50 -7.36 -18.82
CA GLU A 83 7.18 -8.61 -19.49
C GLU A 83 6.36 -9.56 -18.59
N PRO A 84 5.41 -10.31 -19.16
CA PRO A 84 4.61 -11.26 -18.40
C PRO A 84 5.50 -12.37 -17.85
N TYR A 85 5.20 -12.82 -16.63
CA TYR A 85 5.87 -13.97 -16.03
C TYR A 85 5.61 -15.25 -16.82
N VAL A 86 6.55 -16.18 -16.73
CA VAL A 86 6.37 -17.55 -17.23
C VAL A 86 6.18 -18.48 -16.04
N GLU A 87 5.09 -19.25 -16.03
CA GLU A 87 4.88 -20.33 -15.06
C GLU A 87 5.73 -21.53 -15.48
N LEU A 88 6.66 -21.95 -14.62
CA LEU A 88 7.59 -23.04 -14.89
C LEU A 88 7.77 -23.90 -13.65
N THR A 89 8.09 -25.18 -13.84
CA THR A 89 8.57 -26.05 -12.77
C THR A 89 10.01 -25.70 -12.37
N ALA A 90 10.45 -26.14 -11.19
CA ALA A 90 11.83 -25.91 -10.72
C ALA A 90 12.88 -26.41 -11.73
N ALA A 91 12.66 -27.60 -12.32
CA ALA A 91 13.55 -28.17 -13.33
C ALA A 91 13.56 -27.36 -14.64
N GLU A 92 12.41 -26.84 -15.07
CA GLU A 92 12.33 -26.00 -16.27
C GLU A 92 13.00 -24.66 -16.06
N ILE A 93 12.85 -24.03 -14.89
CA ILE A 93 13.55 -22.78 -14.53
C ILE A 93 15.05 -22.99 -14.65
N VAL A 94 15.57 -24.04 -14.02
CA VAL A 94 17.00 -24.36 -14.03
C VAL A 94 17.52 -24.59 -15.44
N ARG A 95 16.76 -25.29 -16.30
CA ARG A 95 17.11 -25.50 -17.71
C ARG A 95 17.13 -24.19 -18.51
N GLU A 96 16.11 -23.35 -18.32
CA GLU A 96 15.94 -22.07 -19.01
C GLU A 96 17.12 -21.12 -18.69
N ILE A 97 17.42 -20.95 -17.41
CA ILE A 97 18.49 -20.04 -16.96
C ILE A 97 19.90 -20.65 -17.05
N GLY A 98 19.99 -21.99 -17.08
CA GLY A 98 21.23 -22.75 -17.25
C GLY A 98 21.76 -22.76 -18.69
N GLY A 99 21.03 -22.18 -19.64
CA GLY A 99 21.51 -22.02 -21.02
C GLY A 99 21.56 -23.31 -21.85
N THR A 100 20.94 -24.40 -21.41
CA THR A 100 20.77 -25.61 -22.24
C THR A 100 19.50 -25.52 -23.07
N ALA A 101 19.47 -24.53 -23.96
CA ALA A 101 18.64 -24.63 -25.14
C ALA A 101 19.23 -25.74 -26.04
N SER A 102 18.47 -26.81 -26.20
CA SER A 102 18.63 -27.83 -27.24
C SER A 102 18.94 -27.18 -28.60
N VAL A 103 20.18 -27.32 -29.04
CA VAL A 103 20.48 -27.47 -30.46
C VAL A 103 20.03 -28.88 -30.83
N GLU A 104 18.79 -29.04 -31.27
CA GLU A 104 18.40 -30.12 -32.18
C GLU A 104 17.04 -29.85 -32.83
N ALA A 105 17.10 -29.20 -33.99
CA ALA A 105 16.17 -29.47 -35.08
C ALA A 105 17.00 -29.55 -36.37
N SER A 106 17.69 -30.68 -36.56
CA SER A 106 18.05 -31.11 -37.90
C SER A 106 16.78 -31.62 -38.58
N ALA A 107 16.25 -30.82 -39.51
CA ALA A 107 15.35 -31.30 -40.54
C ALA A 107 15.78 -30.68 -41.87
N THR A 108 16.49 -31.51 -42.65
CA THR A 108 16.37 -31.71 -44.11
C THR A 108 15.72 -30.60 -44.92
N ALA A 109 16.46 -30.15 -45.94
CA ALA A 109 15.98 -29.26 -46.98
C ALA A 109 14.75 -29.83 -47.77
N ALA A 110 13.77 -28.92 -47.98
CA ALA A 110 12.64 -28.90 -48.94
C ALA A 110 11.48 -29.93 -48.74
N PRO A 111 10.20 -29.56 -48.96
CA PRO A 111 9.69 -28.50 -49.84
C PRO A 111 8.89 -27.38 -49.14
N GLU A 112 8.69 -26.30 -49.88
CA GLU A 112 7.86 -25.12 -49.59
C GLU A 112 6.51 -25.48 -48.94
N ALA A 113 6.44 -25.36 -47.61
CA ALA A 113 5.20 -25.49 -46.85
C ALA A 113 4.52 -24.12 -46.77
N ALA A 114 3.29 -24.07 -47.29
CA ALA A 114 2.42 -22.90 -47.27
C ALA A 114 2.39 -22.22 -45.90
N ALA A 115 2.50 -20.89 -45.89
CA ALA A 115 2.42 -20.08 -44.68
C ALA A 115 1.18 -20.47 -43.85
N PRO A 116 1.31 -20.67 -42.52
CA PRO A 116 0.15 -20.97 -41.69
C PRO A 116 -0.81 -19.79 -41.78
N ASN A 117 -2.03 -20.08 -42.20
CA ASN A 117 -3.14 -19.15 -42.19
C ASN A 117 -3.35 -18.76 -40.72
N ARG A 118 -2.77 -17.63 -40.29
CA ARG A 118 -3.02 -17.03 -38.98
C ARG A 118 -4.48 -16.59 -38.98
N THR A 119 -5.38 -17.50 -38.62
CA THR A 119 -6.76 -17.14 -38.33
C THR A 119 -6.71 -16.03 -37.29
N PRO A 120 -7.17 -14.81 -37.61
CA PRO A 120 -7.10 -13.71 -36.68
C PRO A 120 -7.93 -14.11 -35.46
N HIS A 121 -7.28 -14.22 -34.30
CA HIS A 121 -7.95 -14.48 -33.02
C HIS A 121 -8.74 -13.24 -32.59
N ARG A 122 -9.75 -12.88 -33.38
CA ARG A 122 -10.62 -11.72 -33.17
C ARG A 122 -11.27 -11.76 -31.80
N GLY A 123 -11.51 -12.95 -31.25
CA GLY A 123 -11.99 -13.14 -29.89
C GLY A 123 -11.04 -12.55 -28.83
N ILE A 124 -9.73 -12.85 -28.92
CA ILE A 124 -8.74 -12.33 -27.96
C ILE A 124 -8.63 -10.81 -28.07
N ALA A 125 -8.58 -10.28 -29.30
CA ALA A 125 -8.53 -8.84 -29.54
C ALA A 125 -9.76 -8.11 -28.98
N ILE A 126 -10.96 -8.68 -29.15
CA ILE A 126 -12.20 -8.13 -28.60
C ILE A 126 -12.19 -8.19 -27.06
N CYS A 127 -11.74 -9.28 -26.46
CA CYS A 127 -11.63 -9.41 -25.00
C CYS A 127 -10.64 -8.40 -24.42
N MET A 128 -9.48 -8.18 -25.05
CA MET A 128 -8.52 -7.17 -24.61
C MET A 128 -9.09 -5.75 -24.72
N LEU A 129 -9.80 -5.45 -25.81
CA LEU A 129 -10.45 -4.16 -25.99
C LEU A 129 -11.55 -3.92 -24.94
N ALA A 130 -12.38 -4.93 -24.65
CA ALA A 130 -13.39 -4.86 -23.61
C ALA A 130 -12.78 -4.69 -22.21
N ALA A 131 -11.72 -5.45 -21.89
CA ALA A 131 -11.01 -5.31 -20.62
C ALA A 131 -10.39 -3.92 -20.45
N GLY A 132 -9.76 -3.39 -21.51
CA GLY A 132 -9.23 -2.03 -21.54
C GLY A 132 -10.31 -0.98 -21.31
N LEU A 133 -11.46 -1.10 -22.00
CA LEU A 133 -12.61 -0.21 -21.82
C LEU A 133 -13.19 -0.28 -20.40
N CYS A 134 -13.33 -1.47 -19.83
CA CYS A 134 -13.81 -1.64 -18.45
C CYS A 134 -12.85 -1.02 -17.44
N LEU A 135 -11.54 -1.21 -17.60
CA LEU A 135 -10.54 -0.65 -16.70
C LEU A 135 -10.52 0.89 -16.78
N ASN A 136 -10.49 1.45 -17.99
CA ASN A 136 -10.53 2.90 -18.19
C ASN A 136 -11.87 3.51 -17.78
N GLY A 137 -12.96 2.79 -18.00
CA GLY A 137 -14.29 3.18 -17.53
C GLY A 137 -14.36 3.22 -16.00
N TYR A 138 -13.76 2.23 -15.33
CA TYR A 138 -13.70 2.20 -13.87
C TYR A 138 -12.81 3.29 -13.30
N THR A 139 -11.65 3.59 -13.91
CA THR A 139 -10.80 4.70 -13.44
C THR A 139 -11.45 6.06 -13.65
N LEU A 140 -12.15 6.26 -14.77
CA LEU A 140 -12.90 7.49 -15.00
C LEU A 140 -14.07 7.60 -14.01
N TYR A 141 -14.83 6.51 -13.84
CA TYR A 141 -15.91 6.44 -12.86
C TYR A 141 -15.39 6.75 -11.46
N SER A 142 -14.29 6.13 -11.01
CA SER A 142 -13.77 6.36 -9.67
C SER A 142 -13.32 7.81 -9.46
N VAL A 143 -12.72 8.47 -10.44
CA VAL A 143 -12.38 9.91 -10.32
C VAL A 143 -13.61 10.79 -10.13
N PHE A 144 -14.75 10.45 -10.75
CA PHE A 144 -15.99 11.24 -10.64
C PHE A 144 -16.95 10.77 -9.52
N TYR A 145 -16.77 9.55 -9.02
CA TYR A 145 -17.59 8.92 -7.97
C TYR A 145 -16.79 8.61 -6.70
N ILE A 146 -15.66 9.27 -6.48
CA ILE A 146 -15.19 9.48 -5.11
C ILE A 146 -16.27 10.34 -4.47
N ASP A 147 -17.17 9.70 -3.70
CA ASP A 147 -17.97 10.38 -2.70
C ASP A 147 -17.03 11.33 -1.99
N ASP A 148 -17.35 12.62 -2.07
CA ASP A 148 -16.48 13.71 -1.68
C ASP A 148 -15.98 13.46 -0.25
N VAL A 149 -14.77 12.90 -0.13
CA VAL A 149 -14.15 12.60 1.18
C VAL A 149 -13.89 13.89 1.96
N ASN A 150 -14.06 15.05 1.30
CA ASN A 150 -14.00 16.38 1.86
C ASN A 150 -15.39 17.03 2.01
N GLN A 151 -16.49 16.29 1.87
CA GLN A 151 -17.80 16.84 2.21
C GLN A 151 -17.82 17.19 3.69
N LYS A 152 -17.85 18.50 3.97
CA LYS A 152 -17.91 19.03 5.32
C LYS A 152 -19.14 18.43 6.03
N PRO A 153 -18.98 17.84 7.22
CA PRO A 153 -20.09 17.25 7.94
C PRO A 153 -21.21 18.28 8.13
N ALA A 154 -22.47 17.84 8.00
CA ALA A 154 -23.64 18.70 8.14
C ALA A 154 -23.86 19.09 9.62
N VAL A 155 -23.13 20.11 10.09
CA VAL A 155 -23.22 20.62 11.45
C VAL A 155 -24.41 21.57 11.59
N LYS A 156 -25.30 21.29 12.55
CA LYS A 156 -26.37 22.20 12.95
C LYS A 156 -25.85 23.22 13.95
N VAL A 157 -25.58 24.44 13.50
CA VAL A 157 -25.08 25.54 14.34
C VAL A 157 -26.14 25.92 15.40
N ILE A 158 -25.70 26.09 16.65
CA ILE A 158 -26.57 26.54 17.74
C ILE A 158 -26.85 28.04 17.56
N THR A 159 -28.13 28.42 17.49
CA THR A 159 -28.57 29.81 17.26
C THR A 159 -29.13 30.49 18.52
N ASP A 160 -29.52 29.71 19.54
CA ASP A 160 -29.92 30.27 20.84
C ASP A 160 -28.72 30.91 21.52
N THR A 161 -28.79 32.23 21.73
CA THR A 161 -27.69 33.04 22.29
C THR A 161 -27.37 32.69 23.74
N THR A 162 -28.36 32.26 24.53
CA THR A 162 -28.15 31.91 25.94
C THR A 162 -27.45 30.56 26.04
N GLU A 163 -27.93 29.58 25.26
CA GLU A 163 -27.25 28.29 25.15
C GLU A 163 -25.83 28.47 24.61
N LEU A 164 -25.67 29.22 23.52
CA LEU A 164 -24.38 29.46 22.88
C LEU A 164 -23.36 30.04 23.87
N ALA A 165 -23.74 31.10 24.61
CA ALA A 165 -22.86 31.74 25.59
C ALA A 165 -22.44 30.78 26.70
N SER A 166 -23.37 29.97 27.22
CA SER A 166 -23.09 28.95 28.24
C SER A 166 -22.12 27.87 27.73
N ARG A 167 -22.36 27.34 26.52
CA ARG A 167 -21.49 26.32 25.91
C ARG A 167 -20.13 26.88 25.55
N GLN A 168 -20.06 28.10 25.04
CA GLN A 168 -18.80 28.75 24.70
C GLN A 168 -17.93 28.96 25.94
N ALA A 169 -18.51 29.48 27.02
CA ALA A 169 -17.83 29.61 28.31
C ALA A 169 -17.27 28.27 28.80
N ALA A 170 -18.02 27.18 28.63
CA ALA A 170 -17.63 25.85 29.09
C ALA A 170 -16.47 25.23 28.29
N VAL A 171 -16.32 25.55 27.00
CA VAL A 171 -15.31 24.92 26.12
C VAL A 171 -14.00 25.72 26.07
N ILE A 172 -14.00 27.01 26.45
CA ILE A 172 -12.78 27.83 26.48
C ILE A 172 -11.70 27.21 27.37
N GLY A 173 -10.51 27.02 26.81
CA GLY A 173 -9.38 26.40 27.49
C GLY A 173 -8.31 25.91 26.51
N ARG A 174 -7.22 25.38 27.08
CA ARG A 174 -6.16 24.68 26.35
C ARG A 174 -6.34 23.18 26.53
N TYR A 175 -6.21 22.43 25.44
CA TYR A 175 -6.31 20.99 25.39
C TYR A 175 -5.06 20.44 24.71
N ALA A 176 -4.52 19.32 25.17
CA ALA A 176 -3.32 18.71 24.60
C ALA A 176 -3.43 17.19 24.55
N THR A 177 -2.72 16.56 23.61
CA THR A 177 -2.59 15.09 23.54
C THR A 177 -1.74 14.53 24.68
N GLY A 178 -0.82 15.33 25.20
CA GLY A 178 0.07 15.02 26.32
C GLY A 178 0.77 16.26 26.86
N ALA A 179 1.96 16.09 27.42
CA ALA A 179 2.75 17.14 28.07
C ALA A 179 4.22 17.20 27.59
N GLU A 180 4.60 16.38 26.62
CA GLU A 180 5.97 16.27 26.12
C GLU A 180 6.18 17.14 24.88
N THR A 181 7.45 17.43 24.56
CA THR A 181 7.80 18.05 23.28
C THR A 181 7.36 17.12 22.15
N GLY A 182 6.67 17.66 21.14
CA GLY A 182 6.03 16.85 20.09
C GLY A 182 4.52 16.67 20.28
N ASP A 183 4.00 16.85 21.49
CA ASP A 183 2.56 16.75 21.73
C ASP A 183 1.81 17.93 21.11
N ARG A 184 0.62 17.64 20.57
CA ARG A 184 -0.20 18.64 19.91
C ARG A 184 -1.15 19.29 20.90
N TYR A 185 -1.46 20.57 20.69
CA TYR A 185 -2.42 21.30 21.50
C TYR A 185 -3.44 22.08 20.67
N ILE A 186 -4.61 22.27 21.26
CA ILE A 186 -5.70 23.10 20.76
C ILE A 186 -6.03 24.14 21.84
N VAL A 187 -6.03 25.42 21.48
CA VAL A 187 -6.51 26.49 22.36
C VAL A 187 -7.83 27.01 21.81
N VAL A 188 -8.90 26.82 22.56
CA VAL A 188 -10.22 27.41 22.29
C VAL A 188 -10.30 28.73 23.03
N GLY A 189 -10.23 29.83 22.28
CA GLY A 189 -10.22 31.19 22.82
C GLY A 189 -11.63 31.75 23.05
N SER A 190 -11.72 32.69 23.99
CA SER A 190 -12.93 33.51 24.22
C SER A 190 -13.22 34.49 23.07
N ASP A 191 -12.22 34.74 22.22
CA ASP A 191 -12.28 35.58 21.03
C ASP A 191 -12.96 34.90 19.82
N GLY A 192 -13.53 33.71 20.01
CA GLY A 192 -14.14 32.94 18.91
C GLY A 192 -13.12 32.32 17.95
N ARG A 193 -11.84 32.27 18.35
CA ARG A 193 -10.77 31.62 17.58
C ARG A 193 -10.33 30.32 18.23
N VAL A 194 -9.99 29.36 17.38
CA VAL A 194 -9.29 28.14 17.76
C VAL A 194 -7.87 28.21 17.20
N ARG A 195 -6.89 27.82 17.99
CA ARG A 195 -5.48 27.83 17.60
C ARG A 195 -4.89 26.45 17.79
N PHE A 196 -4.15 25.98 16.81
CA PHE A 196 -3.48 24.69 16.82
C PHE A 196 -1.98 24.88 16.92
N GLY A 197 -1.28 23.95 17.53
CA GLY A 197 0.17 23.94 17.52
C GLY A 197 0.74 22.72 18.22
N GLU A 198 2.05 22.73 18.35
CA GLU A 198 2.85 21.67 18.96
C GLU A 198 3.61 22.23 20.17
N ILE A 199 3.70 21.42 21.23
CA ILE A 199 4.56 21.71 22.37
C ILE A 199 6.00 21.60 21.88
N SER A 200 6.69 22.74 21.85
CA SER A 200 8.11 22.82 21.51
C SER A 200 8.91 23.26 22.73
N ALA A 201 10.23 23.02 22.72
CA ALA A 201 11.13 23.52 23.76
C ALA A 201 11.24 25.07 23.79
N GLY A 202 10.75 25.73 22.74
CA GLY A 202 10.74 27.19 22.60
C GLY A 202 9.42 27.84 23.03
N PRO A 203 9.27 29.16 22.80
CA PRO A 203 8.00 29.83 23.05
C PRO A 203 6.90 29.23 22.17
N ALA A 204 5.82 28.79 22.81
CA ALA A 204 4.67 28.21 22.11
C ALA A 204 4.11 29.21 21.09
N ARG A 205 4.22 28.86 19.80
CA ARG A 205 3.61 29.60 18.71
C ARG A 205 2.55 28.71 18.06
N PRO A 206 1.31 29.20 17.92
CA PRO A 206 0.33 28.46 17.16
C PRO A 206 0.81 28.34 15.70
N GLU A 207 0.74 27.14 15.16
CA GLU A 207 1.06 26.83 13.78
C GLU A 207 -0.06 27.32 12.85
N SER A 208 -1.31 27.19 13.29
CA SER A 208 -2.48 27.66 12.57
C SER A 208 -3.54 28.22 13.51
N SER A 209 -4.41 29.08 12.97
CA SER A 209 -5.54 29.65 13.69
C SER A 209 -6.73 29.70 12.77
N ASP A 210 -7.90 29.40 13.32
CA ASP A 210 -9.17 29.46 12.62
C ASP A 210 -10.23 30.12 13.52
N THR A 211 -11.38 30.45 12.96
CA THR A 211 -12.58 30.82 13.71
C THR A 211 -13.42 29.59 13.98
N TYR A 212 -14.21 29.58 15.05
CA TYR A 212 -15.11 28.46 15.33
C TYR A 212 -16.54 28.93 15.59
N ARG A 213 -17.48 28.04 15.33
CA ARG A 213 -18.87 28.11 15.79
C ARG A 213 -19.22 26.85 16.54
N ILE A 214 -20.07 26.95 17.55
CA ILE A 214 -20.56 25.78 18.28
C ILE A 214 -21.79 25.25 17.56
N GLY A 215 -21.80 23.93 17.33
CA GLY A 215 -22.88 23.25 16.67
C GLY A 215 -23.12 21.87 17.25
N ARG A 216 -24.01 21.14 16.58
CA ARG A 216 -24.23 19.72 16.82
C ARG A 216 -23.95 18.91 15.56
N TYR A 217 -23.17 17.86 15.70
CA TYR A 217 -22.95 16.83 14.69
C TYR A 217 -23.39 15.50 15.29
N ASP A 218 -24.34 14.82 14.63
CA ASP A 218 -24.94 13.58 15.15
C ASP A 218 -25.40 13.69 16.62
N GLU A 219 -26.13 14.78 16.94
CA GLU A 219 -26.59 15.16 18.28
C GLU A 219 -25.49 15.47 19.32
N GLN A 220 -24.22 15.27 19.00
CA GLN A 220 -23.08 15.60 19.86
C GLN A 220 -22.64 17.04 19.67
N LEU A 221 -22.20 17.67 20.76
CA LEU A 221 -21.67 19.03 20.72
C LEU A 221 -20.33 19.05 19.99
N CYS A 222 -20.13 19.98 19.07
CA CYS A 222 -18.88 20.11 18.32
C CYS A 222 -18.52 21.57 18.06
N LEU A 223 -17.24 21.83 17.79
CA LEU A 223 -16.77 23.07 17.19
C LEU A 223 -16.67 22.84 15.68
N THR A 224 -17.35 23.66 14.89
CA THR A 224 -17.16 23.69 13.43
C THR A 224 -16.31 24.89 13.06
N THR A 225 -15.29 24.63 12.24
CA THR A 225 -14.33 25.63 11.77
C THR A 225 -14.42 25.70 10.24
N PRO A 226 -14.26 26.88 9.61
CA PRO A 226 -14.22 27.02 8.16
C PRO A 226 -13.21 26.10 7.47
N ASP A 227 -11.95 26.15 7.90
CA ASP A 227 -10.81 25.58 7.19
C ASP A 227 -10.28 24.30 7.88
N SER A 228 -10.47 24.18 9.20
CA SER A 228 -9.90 23.09 9.98
C SER A 228 -10.86 21.89 10.18
N GLY A 229 -12.11 21.98 9.72
CA GLY A 229 -13.12 20.91 9.87
C GLY A 229 -13.88 20.94 11.19
N VAL A 230 -14.18 19.76 11.76
CA VAL A 230 -15.01 19.58 12.96
C VAL A 230 -14.18 19.01 14.11
N ILE A 231 -14.35 19.59 15.30
CA ILE A 231 -13.75 19.13 16.56
C ILE A 231 -14.88 18.68 17.47
N ASP A 232 -14.92 17.39 17.82
CA ASP A 232 -15.97 16.83 18.66
C ASP A 232 -15.71 17.14 20.14
N ILE A 233 -16.75 17.50 20.88
CA ILE A 233 -16.69 17.74 22.32
C ILE A 233 -17.34 16.55 23.02
N THR A 234 -16.54 15.53 23.30
CA THR A 234 -17.01 14.30 23.98
C THR A 234 -17.19 14.50 25.49
N GLY A 235 -16.61 15.56 26.05
CA GLY A 235 -16.84 16.01 27.43
C GLY A 235 -16.28 17.40 27.68
N LEU A 236 -16.60 18.01 28.83
CA LEU A 236 -16.15 19.38 29.17
C LEU A 236 -14.61 19.54 29.18
N ASN A 237 -13.88 18.44 29.34
CA ASN A 237 -12.43 18.40 29.42
C ASN A 237 -11.79 17.57 28.29
N THR A 238 -12.56 17.20 27.25
CA THR A 238 -12.08 16.30 26.21
C THR A 238 -12.58 16.74 24.84
N LEU A 239 -11.64 16.97 23.93
CA LEU A 239 -11.90 17.21 22.53
C LEU A 239 -11.36 16.05 21.71
N VAL A 240 -12.04 15.71 20.61
CA VAL A 240 -11.56 14.75 19.62
C VAL A 240 -11.43 15.47 18.28
N TYR A 241 -10.26 15.35 17.66
CA TYR A 241 -9.95 15.98 16.39
C TYR A 241 -9.05 15.08 15.56
N TYR A 242 -9.47 14.75 14.33
CA TYR A 242 -8.80 13.75 13.48
C TYR A 242 -8.43 12.45 14.22
N ARG A 243 -9.34 11.96 15.08
CA ARG A 243 -9.18 10.75 15.93
C ARG A 243 -8.18 10.90 17.09
N ASP A 244 -7.51 12.03 17.23
CA ASP A 244 -6.67 12.31 18.39
C ASP A 244 -7.51 12.86 19.54
N ILE A 245 -7.16 12.45 20.77
CA ILE A 245 -7.86 12.84 21.99
C ILE A 245 -7.05 13.93 22.70
N TYR A 246 -7.65 15.10 22.83
CA TYR A 246 -7.05 16.24 23.52
C TYR A 246 -7.72 16.41 24.88
N ARG A 247 -6.93 16.37 25.94
CA ARG A 247 -7.40 16.56 27.32
C ARG A 247 -7.13 17.98 27.77
N ARG A 248 -8.09 18.59 28.47
CA ARG A 248 -7.93 19.94 29.01
C ARG A 248 -6.74 19.97 29.96
N THR A 249 -5.79 20.87 29.70
CA THR A 249 -4.67 21.16 30.58
C THR A 249 -5.06 22.31 31.52
N LYS A 250 -4.59 22.25 32.77
CA LYS A 250 -4.78 23.33 33.74
C LYS A 250 -3.99 24.59 33.37
#